data_AF-A0A8S0SCI2-F1
#
_entry.id   AF-A0A8S0SCI2-F1
#
_cell.length_a   1.000
_cell.length_b   1.000
_cell.length_c   1.000
_cell.angle_alpha   90.00
_cell.angle_beta   90.00
_cell.angle_gamma   90.00
#
_symmetry.space_group_name_H-M   'P 1'
#
loop_
_entity.id
_entity.type
_entity.pdbx_description
1 polymer ?
#
loop_
_entity_poly.entity_id
_entity_poly.type
_entity_poly.pdbx_seq_one_letter_code
_entity_poly.pdbx_strand_id
1 'polypeptide(L)'
;MEERMTLCNMVVEAGGKNGVVPADNTTYKYLEDKTTLPYEPVYSDGQARFLQEYRFDISKLEPLVAKPHSPDNRALARECKDVKIDRVYIGSCTGGKTEDFMAAAKVFLASGKKVKVPTFLVPVWIDVYSRPVPGSGGKTCSQIF
;
A
#
# COMPACT_ATOMS: atom_id res chain seq x y z
N MET A 1 -0.91 0.38 -10.76
CA MET A 1 -1.39 -1.02 -10.65
C MET A 1 -1.20 -1.53 -9.24
N GLU A 2 0.00 -1.39 -8.71
CA GLU A 2 0.42 -1.81 -7.37
C GLU A 2 -0.54 -1.52 -6.20
N GLU A 3 -1.08 -0.31 -6.06
CA GLU A 3 -2.04 -0.01 -4.98
C GLU A 3 -3.33 -0.85 -5.04
N ARG A 4 -3.73 -1.28 -6.24
CA ARG A 4 -4.87 -2.20 -6.40
C ARG A 4 -4.54 -3.59 -5.87
N MET A 5 -3.27 -4.01 -5.97
CA MET A 5 -2.82 -5.28 -5.40
C MET A 5 -2.90 -5.23 -3.88
N THR A 6 -2.55 -4.11 -3.25
CA THR A 6 -2.72 -3.88 -1.81
C THR A 6 -4.19 -4.04 -1.40
N LEU A 7 -5.12 -3.41 -2.13
CA LEU A 7 -6.55 -3.54 -1.86
C LEU A 7 -7.05 -4.97 -2.02
N CYS A 8 -6.72 -5.64 -3.14
CA CYS A 8 -7.16 -7.03 -3.37
C CYS A 8 -6.54 -8.02 -2.37
N ASN A 9 -5.31 -7.78 -1.93
CA ASN A 9 -4.64 -8.59 -0.92
C ASN A 9 -5.41 -8.57 0.40
N MET A 10 -5.93 -7.40 0.80
CA MET A 10 -6.64 -7.18 2.06
C MET A 10 -8.10 -7.70 2.08
N VAL A 11 -8.59 -8.28 0.98
CA VAL A 11 -10.00 -8.76 0.90
C VAL A 11 -10.21 -10.00 1.77
N VAL A 12 -9.18 -10.82 1.97
CA VAL A 12 -9.30 -12.05 2.76
C VAL A 12 -9.48 -11.75 4.26
N GLU A 13 -8.93 -10.64 4.75
CA GLU A 13 -9.08 -10.15 6.12
C GLU A 13 -10.53 -9.76 6.43
N ALA A 14 -11.31 -9.40 5.41
CA ALA A 14 -12.75 -9.17 5.50
C ALA A 14 -13.59 -10.45 5.28
N GLY A 15 -12.95 -11.62 5.17
CA GLY A 15 -13.60 -12.91 4.89
C GLY A 15 -13.98 -13.11 3.43
N GLY A 16 -13.49 -12.26 2.52
CA GLY A 16 -13.75 -12.38 1.10
C GLY A 16 -12.96 -13.53 0.46
N LYS A 17 -13.56 -14.20 -0.53
CA LYS A 17 -12.91 -15.30 -1.25
C LYS A 17 -11.80 -14.81 -2.19
N ASN A 18 -12.00 -13.66 -2.82
CA ASN A 18 -11.07 -13.03 -3.75
C ASN A 18 -11.42 -11.55 -3.93
N GLY A 19 -10.41 -10.71 -4.19
CA GLY A 19 -10.57 -9.32 -4.59
C GLY A 19 -10.27 -9.15 -6.09
N VAL A 20 -11.15 -8.48 -6.82
CA VAL A 20 -10.96 -8.22 -8.26
C VAL A 20 -11.19 -6.75 -8.55
N VAL A 21 -10.28 -6.14 -9.31
CA VAL A 21 -10.46 -4.81 -9.89
C VAL A 21 -10.47 -4.97 -11.41
N PRO A 22 -11.48 -4.41 -12.11
CA PRO A 22 -11.56 -4.52 -13.57
C PRO A 22 -10.32 -3.93 -14.26
N ALA A 23 -9.92 -4.54 -15.37
CA ALA A 23 -8.78 -4.08 -16.15
C ALA A 23 -9.09 -2.73 -16.83
N ASP A 24 -8.16 -1.79 -16.73
CA ASP A 24 -8.23 -0.51 -17.43
C ASP A 24 -6.84 -0.13 -17.97
N ASN A 25 -6.68 1.10 -18.44
CA ASN A 25 -5.40 1.61 -18.96
C ASN A 25 -4.24 1.48 -17.96
N THR A 26 -4.51 1.49 -16.64
CA THR A 26 -3.47 1.27 -15.63
C THR A 26 -3.00 -0.18 -15.66
N THR A 27 -3.93 -1.13 -15.83
CA THR A 27 -3.62 -2.55 -15.95
C THR A 27 -2.92 -2.84 -17.28
N TYR A 28 -3.40 -2.29 -18.39
CA TYR A 28 -2.78 -2.51 -19.71
C TYR A 28 -1.34 -2.02 -19.77
N LYS A 29 -1.09 -0.79 -19.31
CA LYS A 29 0.27 -0.24 -19.22
C LYS A 29 1.19 -1.07 -18.35
N TYR A 30 0.65 -1.64 -17.26
CA TYR A 30 1.43 -2.52 -16.38
C TYR A 30 1.77 -3.86 -17.05
N LEU A 31 0.99 -4.32 -18.02
CA LEU A 31 1.23 -5.58 -18.72
C LEU A 31 2.14 -5.45 -19.95
N GLU A 32 2.28 -4.25 -20.52
CA GLU A 32 3.08 -3.97 -21.73
C GLU A 32 4.51 -4.53 -21.66
N ASP A 33 5.17 -4.46 -20.50
CA ASP A 33 6.54 -4.95 -20.30
C ASP A 33 6.62 -6.33 -19.61
N LYS A 34 5.48 -6.95 -19.30
CA LYS A 34 5.41 -8.21 -18.52
C LYS A 34 5.05 -9.43 -19.33
N THR A 35 4.41 -9.26 -20.47
CA THR A 35 3.99 -10.40 -21.30
C THR A 35 3.90 -10.01 -22.77
N THR A 36 4.21 -10.96 -23.64
CA THR A 36 3.98 -10.88 -25.09
C THR A 36 2.84 -11.78 -25.54
N LEU A 37 2.26 -12.57 -24.62
CA LEU A 37 1.16 -13.46 -24.92
C LEU A 37 -0.14 -12.66 -25.11
N PRO A 38 -1.01 -13.05 -26.07
CA PRO A 38 -2.31 -12.42 -26.22
C PRO A 38 -3.17 -12.67 -24.97
N TYR A 39 -3.95 -11.67 -24.59
CA TYR A 39 -4.89 -11.76 -23.47
C TYR A 39 -6.21 -11.11 -23.84
N GLU A 40 -7.30 -11.64 -23.29
CA GLU A 40 -8.64 -11.10 -23.44
C GLU A 40 -9.14 -10.61 -22.08
N PRO A 41 -9.32 -9.29 -21.88
CA PRO A 41 -9.85 -8.75 -20.63
C PRO A 41 -11.33 -9.08 -20.49
N VAL A 42 -11.72 -9.59 -19.32
CA VAL A 42 -13.12 -9.91 -18.99
C VAL A 42 -13.68 -8.87 -18.02
N TYR A 43 -14.94 -8.49 -18.25
CA TYR A 43 -15.64 -7.46 -17.50
C TYR A 43 -16.96 -7.98 -16.95
N SER A 44 -17.45 -7.33 -15.89
CA SER A 44 -18.81 -7.59 -15.41
C SER A 44 -19.84 -7.07 -16.41
N ASP A 45 -20.92 -7.82 -16.60
CA ASP A 45 -22.05 -7.38 -17.43
C ASP A 45 -22.72 -6.15 -16.84
N GLY A 46 -23.22 -5.24 -17.70
CA GLY A 46 -23.93 -4.04 -17.25
C GLY A 46 -25.23 -4.32 -16.48
N GLN A 47 -25.74 -5.56 -16.54
CA GLN A 47 -26.93 -6.03 -15.82
C GLN A 47 -26.58 -6.99 -14.66
N ALA A 48 -25.30 -7.10 -14.31
CA ALA A 48 -24.86 -7.94 -13.21
C ALA A 48 -25.51 -7.51 -11.89
N ARG A 49 -25.91 -8.48 -11.07
CA ARG A 49 -26.52 -8.25 -9.76
C ARG A 49 -25.51 -8.54 -8.66
N PHE A 50 -25.38 -7.61 -7.73
CA PHE A 50 -24.53 -7.75 -6.55
C PHE A 50 -25.40 -7.96 -5.31
N LEU A 51 -24.97 -8.84 -4.41
CA LEU A 51 -25.67 -9.04 -3.13
C LEU A 51 -25.69 -7.75 -2.30
N GLN A 52 -24.59 -7.00 -2.34
CA GLN A 52 -24.43 -5.71 -1.67
C GLN A 52 -23.58 -4.80 -2.55
N GLU A 53 -23.90 -3.51 -2.56
CA GLU A 53 -23.13 -2.46 -3.22
C GLU A 53 -22.77 -1.39 -2.19
N TYR A 54 -21.48 -1.07 -2.10
CA TYR A 54 -20.96 -0.06 -1.19
C TYR A 54 -20.34 1.09 -1.98
N ARG A 55 -20.64 2.33 -1.58
CA ARG A 55 -20.08 3.54 -2.19
C ARG A 55 -19.30 4.30 -1.13
N PHE A 56 -18.03 4.55 -1.40
CA PHE A 56 -17.12 5.23 -0.49
C PHE A 56 -16.68 6.56 -1.09
N ASP A 57 -16.82 7.64 -0.31
CA ASP A 57 -16.26 8.94 -0.64
C ASP A 57 -14.82 9.01 -0.14
N ILE A 58 -13.87 8.83 -1.07
CA ILE A 58 -12.45 8.77 -0.75
C ILE A 58 -11.90 10.09 -0.18
N SER A 59 -12.57 11.23 -0.44
CA SER A 59 -12.14 12.53 0.09
C SER A 59 -12.30 12.65 1.60
N LYS A 60 -13.11 11.77 2.20
CA LYS A 60 -13.37 11.69 3.63
C LYS A 60 -12.47 10.67 4.34
N LEU A 61 -11.64 9.93 3.60
CA LEU A 61 -10.77 8.94 4.20
C LEU A 61 -9.59 9.62 4.89
N GLU A 62 -9.34 9.21 6.12
CA GLU A 62 -8.19 9.61 6.94
C GLU A 62 -7.30 8.39 7.19
N PRO A 63 -6.01 8.58 7.51
CA PRO A 63 -5.13 7.48 7.87
C PRO A 63 -5.68 6.66 9.06
N LEU A 64 -5.78 5.34 8.87
CA LEU A 64 -6.27 4.38 9.85
C LEU A 64 -5.14 3.52 10.41
N VAL A 65 -5.39 2.97 11.59
CA VAL A 65 -4.55 1.95 12.25
C VAL A 65 -5.43 0.78 12.64
N ALA A 66 -5.04 -0.44 12.26
CA ALA A 66 -5.59 -1.66 12.84
C ALA A 66 -4.89 -1.93 14.19
N LYS A 67 -5.63 -1.79 15.29
CA LYS A 67 -5.10 -1.99 16.64
C LYS A 67 -5.04 -3.48 16.99
N PRO A 68 -4.17 -3.87 17.92
CA PRO A 68 -4.16 -5.24 18.40
C PRO A 68 -5.52 -5.69 18.97
N HIS A 69 -5.92 -6.96 18.85
CA HIS A 69 -5.25 -8.07 18.16
C HIS A 69 -5.98 -8.50 16.88
N SER A 70 -6.81 -7.63 16.30
CA SER A 70 -7.66 -7.94 15.15
C SER A 70 -7.50 -6.89 14.04
N PRO A 71 -7.41 -7.28 12.76
CA PRO A 71 -7.38 -6.32 11.65
C PRO A 71 -8.64 -5.44 11.59
N ASP A 72 -9.77 -5.91 12.12
CA ASP A 72 -11.04 -5.14 12.15
C ASP A 72 -11.10 -4.14 13.32
N ASN A 73 -10.16 -4.21 14.28
CA ASN A 73 -10.09 -3.24 15.39
C ASN A 73 -9.50 -1.90 14.94
N ARG A 74 -10.22 -1.18 14.10
CA ARG A 74 -9.76 0.07 13.49
C ARG A 74 -9.83 1.26 14.44
N ALA A 75 -8.87 2.17 14.31
CA ALA A 75 -8.90 3.50 14.89
C ALA A 75 -8.28 4.51 13.90
N LEU A 76 -8.59 5.79 14.04
CA LEU A 76 -7.89 6.82 13.28
C LEU A 76 -6.47 6.95 13.82
N ALA A 77 -5.49 7.16 12.93
CA ALA A 77 -4.10 7.32 13.37
C ALA A 77 -3.92 8.48 14.36
N ARG A 78 -4.71 9.55 14.22
CA ARG A 78 -4.71 10.71 15.12
C ARG A 78 -5.21 10.39 16.55
N GLU A 79 -5.92 9.29 16.74
CA GLU A 79 -6.41 8.83 18.05
C GLU A 79 -5.37 7.98 18.79
N CYS A 80 -4.33 7.52 18.08
CA CYS A 80 -3.29 6.64 18.62
C CYS A 80 -2.02 7.40 19.06
N LYS A 81 -2.13 8.69 19.41
CA LYS A 81 -0.96 9.55 19.70
C LYS A 81 -0.20 9.17 20.97
N ASP A 82 -0.87 8.57 21.94
CA ASP A 82 -0.28 8.21 23.23
C ASP A 82 0.38 6.81 23.23
N VAL A 83 0.35 6.12 22.08
CA VAL A 83 0.96 4.80 21.94
C VAL A 83 2.47 4.96 21.78
N LYS A 84 3.23 4.47 22.77
CA LYS A 84 4.68 4.36 22.64
C LYS A 84 5.03 3.34 21.56
N ILE A 85 5.81 3.76 20.58
CA ILE A 85 6.37 2.89 19.55
C ILE A 85 7.79 2.51 19.95
N ASP A 86 8.07 1.22 20.05
CA ASP A 86 9.43 0.71 20.35
C ASP A 86 10.18 0.28 19.09
N ARG A 87 9.46 -0.12 18.03
CA ARG A 87 9.98 -0.59 16.74
C ARG A 87 9.01 -0.27 15.62
N VAL A 88 9.52 -0.10 14.41
CA VAL A 88 8.72 0.06 13.19
C VAL A 88 9.13 -1.00 12.17
N TYR A 89 8.14 -1.52 11.46
CA TYR A 89 8.32 -2.44 10.35
C TYR A 89 7.58 -1.84 9.14
N ILE A 90 8.29 -1.66 8.02
CA ILE A 90 7.72 -1.14 6.77
C ILE A 90 7.98 -2.19 5.70
N GLY A 91 6.93 -2.71 5.07
CA GLY A 91 7.07 -3.72 4.02
C GLY A 91 6.10 -4.89 4.15
N SER A 92 6.58 -6.08 3.78
CA SER A 92 5.81 -7.33 3.63
C SER A 92 5.04 -7.43 2.30
N CYS A 93 4.19 -8.45 2.17
CA CYS A 93 3.42 -8.75 0.96
C CYS A 93 2.43 -7.64 0.59
N THR A 94 1.84 -6.96 1.58
CA THR A 94 0.81 -5.92 1.35
C THR A 94 1.42 -4.57 1.02
N GLY A 95 2.51 -4.16 1.69
CA GLY A 95 3.08 -2.80 1.60
C GLY A 95 4.60 -2.74 1.39
N GLY A 96 5.17 -3.73 0.68
CA GLY A 96 6.61 -3.82 0.42
C GLY A 96 7.03 -3.45 -1.00
N LYS A 97 6.23 -2.68 -1.74
CA LYS A 97 6.59 -2.22 -3.09
C LYS A 97 7.44 -0.96 -3.00
N THR A 98 8.19 -0.64 -4.05
CA THR A 98 9.13 0.49 -4.03
C THR A 98 8.43 1.81 -3.69
N GLU A 99 7.23 1.99 -4.22
CA GLU A 99 6.34 3.12 -4.04
C GLU A 99 5.94 3.32 -2.57
N ASP A 100 5.71 2.22 -1.83
CA ASP A 100 5.38 2.24 -0.40
C ASP A 100 6.52 2.87 0.42
N PHE A 101 7.76 2.44 0.17
CA PHE A 101 8.95 2.98 0.85
C PHE A 101 9.21 4.43 0.46
N MET A 102 9.00 4.78 -0.81
CA MET A 102 9.13 6.16 -1.29
C MET A 102 8.09 7.07 -0.64
N ALA A 103 6.86 6.61 -0.47
CA ALA A 103 5.81 7.34 0.24
C ALA A 103 6.16 7.55 1.72
N ALA A 104 6.58 6.48 2.41
CA ALA A 104 7.02 6.58 3.80
C ALA A 104 8.20 7.55 3.96
N ALA A 105 9.20 7.49 3.06
CA ALA A 105 10.35 8.36 3.09
C ALA A 105 9.97 9.84 2.87
N LYS A 106 9.04 10.12 1.94
CA LYS A 106 8.50 11.47 1.73
C LYS A 106 7.83 12.05 2.97
N VAL A 107 7.06 11.24 3.70
CA VAL A 107 6.44 11.66 4.98
C VAL A 107 7.52 12.05 6.00
N PHE A 108 8.59 11.25 6.12
CA PHE A 108 9.70 11.56 7.01
C PHE A 108 10.46 12.83 6.58
N LEU A 109 10.79 12.96 5.30
CA LEU A 109 11.49 14.14 4.77
C LEU A 109 10.68 15.42 4.99
N ALA A 110 9.36 15.38 4.73
CA ALA A 110 8.46 16.50 4.96
C ALA A 110 8.36 16.90 6.43
N SER A 111 8.54 15.94 7.35
CA SER A 111 8.53 16.22 8.80
C SER A 111 9.80 16.94 9.29
N GLY A 112 10.90 16.87 8.52
CA GLY A 112 12.22 17.36 8.94
C GLY A 112 12.83 16.58 10.12
N LYS A 113 12.20 15.47 10.55
CA LYS A 113 12.64 14.65 11.67
C LYS A 113 13.47 13.47 11.20
N LYS A 114 14.18 12.86 12.15
CA LYS A 114 14.90 11.60 11.98
C LYS A 114 14.14 10.47 12.68
N VAL A 115 14.33 9.26 12.19
CA VAL A 115 13.83 8.05 12.84
C VAL A 115 14.41 7.94 14.26
N LYS A 116 13.54 7.66 15.24
CA LYS A 116 13.90 7.57 16.66
C LYS A 116 14.06 6.13 17.14
N VAL A 117 13.45 5.17 16.45
CA VAL A 117 13.35 3.77 16.87
C VAL A 117 13.81 2.85 15.74
N PRO A 118 14.31 1.65 16.06
CA PRO A 118 14.68 0.68 15.04
C PRO A 118 13.56 0.49 14.01
N THR A 119 13.89 0.76 12.74
CA THR A 119 12.96 0.65 11.62
C THR A 119 13.48 -0.40 10.65
N PHE A 120 12.69 -1.44 10.44
CA PHE A 120 13.04 -2.57 9.59
C PHE A 120 12.32 -2.42 8.25
N LEU A 121 13.07 -2.37 7.16
CA LEU A 121 12.54 -2.37 5.81
C LEU A 121 12.49 -3.82 5.31
N VAL A 122 11.33 -4.26 4.80
CA VAL A 122 11.17 -5.60 4.23
C VAL A 122 10.53 -5.50 2.85
N PRO A 123 11.32 -5.15 1.84
CA PRO A 123 10.79 -4.94 0.51
C PRO A 123 10.56 -6.26 -0.23
N VAL A 124 9.62 -6.22 -1.18
CA VAL A 124 9.42 -7.30 -2.16
C VAL A 124 10.63 -7.39 -3.11
N TRP A 125 11.24 -6.24 -3.43
CA TRP A 125 12.40 -6.11 -4.31
C TRP A 125 13.57 -5.45 -3.60
N ILE A 126 14.78 -5.97 -3.79
CA ILE A 126 15.96 -5.50 -3.03
C ILE A 126 16.51 -4.14 -3.53
N ASP A 127 16.07 -3.67 -4.70
CA ASP A 127 16.52 -2.41 -5.31
C ASP A 127 16.12 -1.16 -4.48
N VAL A 128 15.12 -1.29 -3.60
CA VAL A 128 14.71 -0.25 -2.64
C VAL A 128 15.87 0.28 -1.81
N TYR A 129 16.87 -0.55 -1.48
CA TYR A 129 18.00 -0.15 -0.65
C TYR A 129 19.02 0.75 -1.37
N SER A 130 19.12 0.65 -2.69
CA SER A 130 20.08 1.40 -3.50
C SER A 130 19.46 2.56 -4.26
N ARG A 131 18.13 2.62 -4.36
CA ARG A 131 17.43 3.65 -5.11
C ARG A 131 17.36 4.98 -4.34
N PRO A 132 17.80 6.09 -4.93
CA PRO A 132 17.65 7.41 -4.31
C PRO A 132 16.18 7.81 -4.15
N VAL A 133 15.84 8.38 -3.01
CA VAL A 133 14.50 8.93 -2.75
C VAL A 133 14.41 10.33 -3.37
N PRO A 134 13.42 10.62 -4.24
CA PRO A 134 13.25 11.95 -4.82
C PRO A 134 13.09 13.03 -3.73
N GLY A 135 13.86 14.13 -3.87
CA GLY A 135 13.84 15.24 -2.91
C GLY A 135 14.66 15.01 -1.62
N SER A 136 15.36 13.88 -1.48
CA SER A 136 16.16 13.56 -0.28
C SER A 136 17.60 14.09 -0.32
N GLY A 137 18.01 14.77 -1.40
CA GLY A 137 19.41 15.13 -1.63
C GLY A 137 20.29 13.93 -1.99
N GLY A 138 19.72 12.90 -2.63
CA GLY A 138 20.43 11.70 -3.09
C GLY A 138 20.48 10.55 -2.07
N LYS A 139 19.82 10.70 -0.91
CA LYS A 139 19.73 9.63 0.09
C LYS A 139 18.83 8.49 -0.37
N THR A 140 19.23 7.26 -0.04
CA THR A 140 18.44 6.04 -0.21
C THR A 140 17.49 5.81 0.98
N CYS A 141 16.56 4.85 0.85
CA CYS A 141 15.70 4.46 1.97
C CYS A 141 16.49 3.99 3.19
N SER A 142 17.57 3.22 2.99
CA SER A 142 18.46 2.74 4.08
C SER A 142 19.25 3.84 4.80
N GLN A 143 19.33 5.04 4.22
CA GLN A 143 19.97 6.21 4.85
C GLN A 143 18.94 7.12 5.55
N ILE A 144 17.67 6.97 5.22
CA ILE A 144 16.56 7.74 5.80
C ILE A 144 16.02 7.03 7.05
N PHE A 145 15.88 5.71 6.98
CA PHE A 145 15.36 4.85 8.04
C PHE A 145 16.48 4.13 8.80
#